data_AF-A0A0Q5H859-F1
#
_entry.id   AF-A0A0Q5H859-F1
#
_cell.length_a   1.000
_cell.length_b   1.000
_cell.length_c   1.000
_cell.angle_alpha   90.00
_cell.angle_beta   90.00
_cell.angle_gamma   90.00
#
_symmetry.space_group_name_H-M   'P 1'
#
loop_
_entity.id
_entity.type
_entity.pdbx_description
1 polymer ?
#
loop_
_entity_poly.entity_id
_entity_poly.type
_entity_poly.pdbx_seq_one_letter_code
_entity_poly.pdbx_strand_id
1 'polypeptide(L)'
;MSRVKTSAPAALAVTMAIAKQALRIDEDDTSLDMMIGIWIAGITAEAEKQTHRAFVNRGMRITLDAFPDAIKLSAPTFSVEAVRFLDPDGVERTLDPADYYVDKVTVPAYIVPARGKTWPATEGHVNAVTVEYTAGYGPGADTVPQEVQMYILAKLQVQFESSTRIHGRIWARRRYRSAGSTDVHPGEVTGAIRKLDRRRLVGGQAVQCRVPGSAARRPVGARPMTIAARLNKRVALQQLVAGKDASGAPTEVWANVITTSDGKIWAGIRDLTGRQYVVAGGTQNAVQTEIEIRHRAGIVPAMRVVHGADVYDIEAVLDQQGRALKLMCKKGVGRG
;
A
#
# COMPACT_ATOMS: atom_id res chain seq x y z
N MET A 1 -12.14 -5.72 -32.45
CA MET A 1 -11.90 -6.86 -31.52
C MET A 1 -11.69 -6.36 -30.10
N SER A 2 -12.63 -6.62 -29.20
CA SER A 2 -12.49 -6.31 -27.78
C SER A 2 -12.27 -7.59 -26.97
N ARG A 3 -11.55 -7.50 -25.84
CA ARG A 3 -11.31 -8.60 -24.90
C ARG A 3 -11.66 -8.13 -23.50
N VAL A 4 -12.54 -8.85 -22.82
CA VAL A 4 -13.00 -8.49 -21.47
C VAL A 4 -12.87 -9.69 -20.54
N LYS A 5 -12.46 -9.44 -19.29
CA LYS A 5 -12.42 -10.44 -18.22
C LYS A 5 -13.84 -10.56 -17.66
N THR A 6 -14.43 -11.75 -17.67
CA THR A 6 -15.80 -11.96 -17.15
C THR A 6 -15.83 -12.47 -15.71
N SER A 7 -14.75 -13.12 -15.25
CA SER A 7 -14.62 -13.59 -13.87
C SER A 7 -13.23 -13.32 -13.28
N ALA A 8 -13.14 -13.36 -11.95
CA ALA A 8 -11.88 -13.34 -11.22
C ALA A 8 -11.10 -14.65 -11.43
N PRO A 9 -9.78 -14.67 -11.21
CA PRO A 9 -9.00 -15.91 -11.19
C PRO A 9 -9.59 -16.93 -10.22
N ALA A 10 -9.71 -18.19 -10.65
CA ALA A 10 -10.31 -19.27 -9.85
C ALA A 10 -9.55 -19.56 -8.54
N ALA A 11 -8.26 -19.27 -8.51
CA ALA A 11 -7.39 -19.46 -7.36
C ALA A 11 -6.21 -18.47 -7.38
N LEU A 12 -5.42 -18.47 -6.31
CA LEU A 12 -4.11 -17.82 -6.29
C LEU A 12 -3.11 -18.62 -7.14
N ALA A 13 -2.20 -17.92 -7.82
CA ALA A 13 -1.17 -18.55 -8.65
C ALA A 13 -0.11 -19.31 -7.83
N VAL A 14 0.01 -19.00 -6.54
CA VAL A 14 0.88 -19.69 -5.58
C VAL A 14 0.05 -19.95 -4.32
N THR A 15 0.20 -21.12 -3.72
CA THR A 15 -0.51 -21.47 -2.49
C THR A 15 -0.01 -20.65 -1.29
N MET A 16 -0.88 -20.43 -0.31
CA MET A 16 -0.50 -19.68 0.89
C MET A 16 0.64 -20.34 1.66
N ALA A 17 0.65 -21.68 1.75
CA ALA A 17 1.71 -22.44 2.42
C ALA A 17 3.10 -22.19 1.79
N ILE A 18 3.21 -22.25 0.45
CA ILE A 18 4.47 -21.97 -0.25
C ILE A 18 4.87 -20.51 -0.07
N ALA A 19 3.92 -19.58 -0.11
CA ALA A 19 4.18 -18.17 0.12
C ALA A 19 4.72 -17.90 1.54
N LYS A 20 4.11 -18.47 2.59
CA LYS A 20 4.58 -18.36 3.99
C LYS A 20 5.97 -18.97 4.16
N GLN A 21 6.20 -20.15 3.59
CA GLN A 21 7.51 -20.80 3.61
C GLN A 21 8.60 -19.91 2.98
N ALA A 22 8.30 -19.27 1.84
CA ALA A 22 9.23 -18.36 1.18
C ALA A 22 9.52 -17.08 1.97
N LEU A 23 8.57 -16.64 2.81
CA LEU A 23 8.71 -15.48 3.69
C LEU A 23 9.27 -15.82 5.08
N ARG A 24 9.49 -17.11 5.37
CA ARG A 24 9.90 -17.62 6.69
C ARG A 24 8.92 -17.24 7.80
N ILE A 25 7.62 -17.35 7.50
CA ILE A 25 6.52 -17.19 8.44
C ILE A 25 6.03 -18.60 8.79
N ASP A 26 5.71 -18.84 10.06
CA ASP A 26 5.15 -20.11 10.51
C ASP A 26 3.75 -20.33 9.90
N GLU A 27 3.41 -21.58 9.58
CA GLU A 27 2.18 -21.88 8.82
C GLU A 27 0.89 -21.51 9.58
N ASP A 28 0.93 -21.62 10.91
CA ASP A 28 -0.14 -21.30 11.85
C ASP A 28 -0.31 -19.79 12.10
N ASP A 29 0.68 -18.96 11.77
CA ASP A 29 0.54 -17.50 11.85
C ASP A 29 -0.34 -16.99 10.71
N THR A 30 -1.56 -16.57 11.05
CA THR A 30 -2.57 -16.05 10.11
C THR A 30 -2.63 -14.52 10.06
N SER A 31 -1.80 -13.82 10.85
CA SER A 31 -1.88 -12.37 11.01
C SER A 31 -1.63 -11.57 9.72
N LEU A 32 -0.95 -12.18 8.74
CA LEU A 32 -0.55 -11.55 7.48
C LEU A 32 -1.24 -12.16 6.25
N ASP A 33 -2.09 -13.17 6.40
CA ASP A 33 -2.64 -13.96 5.29
C ASP A 33 -3.42 -13.11 4.29
N MET A 34 -4.24 -12.18 4.81
CA MET A 34 -4.98 -11.24 3.97
C MET A 34 -4.04 -10.35 3.14
N MET A 35 -2.97 -9.86 3.76
CA MET A 35 -2.03 -8.97 3.09
C MET A 35 -1.16 -9.71 2.07
N ILE A 36 -0.71 -10.93 2.40
CA ILE A 36 0.01 -11.82 1.49
C ILE A 36 -0.88 -12.17 0.28
N GLY A 37 -2.16 -12.49 0.51
CA GLY A 37 -3.11 -12.75 -0.57
C GLY A 37 -3.28 -11.57 -1.52
N ILE A 38 -3.42 -10.35 -0.99
CA ILE A 38 -3.50 -9.12 -1.80
C ILE A 38 -2.22 -8.91 -2.62
N TRP A 39 -1.05 -9.12 -2.03
CA TRP A 39 0.22 -8.97 -2.75
C TRP A 39 0.38 -10.02 -3.85
N ILE A 40 0.06 -11.29 -3.59
CA ILE A 40 0.09 -12.34 -4.60
C ILE A 40 -0.84 -12.00 -5.76
N ALA A 41 -2.07 -11.57 -5.48
CA ALA A 41 -3.03 -11.16 -6.51
C ALA A 41 -2.50 -9.97 -7.34
N GLY A 42 -1.93 -8.95 -6.69
CA GLY A 42 -1.35 -7.78 -7.35
C GLY A 42 -0.15 -8.13 -8.24
N ILE A 43 0.78 -8.92 -7.72
CA ILE A 43 1.99 -9.36 -8.46
C ILE A 43 1.59 -10.25 -9.65
N THR A 44 0.61 -11.14 -9.46
CA THR A 44 0.08 -11.98 -10.54
C THR A 44 -0.52 -11.10 -11.64
N ALA A 45 -1.34 -10.10 -11.28
CA ALA A 45 -1.94 -9.18 -12.24
C ALA A 45 -0.88 -8.35 -13.01
N GLU A 46 0.21 -7.96 -12.34
CA GLU A 46 1.35 -7.29 -12.97
C GLU A 46 2.04 -8.21 -13.99
N ALA A 47 2.33 -9.46 -13.61
CA ALA A 47 2.97 -10.44 -14.47
C ALA A 47 2.10 -10.81 -15.68
N GLU A 48 0.78 -10.93 -15.50
CA GLU A 48 -0.17 -11.15 -16.60
C GLU A 48 -0.18 -9.97 -17.58
N LYS A 49 -0.09 -8.73 -17.08
CA LYS A 49 -0.04 -7.53 -17.91
C LYS A 49 1.24 -7.46 -18.74
N GLN A 50 2.38 -7.87 -18.19
CA GLN A 50 3.66 -7.87 -18.89
C GLN A 50 3.75 -8.97 -19.95
N THR A 51 3.25 -10.17 -19.63
CA THR A 51 3.34 -11.33 -20.52
C THR A 51 2.19 -11.44 -21.51
N HIS A 52 1.12 -10.67 -21.32
CA HIS A 52 -0.16 -10.77 -22.04
C HIS A 52 -0.78 -12.18 -21.97
N ARG A 53 -0.53 -12.90 -20.87
CA ARG A 53 -1.03 -14.26 -20.61
C ARG A 53 -1.91 -14.30 -19.38
N ALA A 54 -2.83 -15.26 -19.32
CA ALA A 54 -3.57 -15.59 -18.10
C ALA A 54 -2.88 -16.78 -17.41
N PHE A 55 -2.53 -16.68 -16.13
CA PHE A 55 -1.83 -17.77 -15.45
C PHE A 55 -2.79 -18.79 -14.84
N VAL A 56 -3.81 -18.29 -14.14
CA VAL A 56 -4.86 -19.11 -13.53
C VAL A 56 -6.14 -18.99 -14.34
N ASN A 57 -6.93 -20.06 -14.38
CA ASN A 57 -8.21 -20.10 -15.09
C ASN A 57 -9.12 -18.95 -14.69
N ARG A 58 -9.65 -18.27 -15.71
CA ARG A 58 -10.66 -17.22 -15.60
C ARG A 58 -11.45 -17.10 -16.89
N GLY A 59 -12.69 -16.66 -16.74
CA GLY A 59 -13.59 -16.38 -17.84
C GLY A 59 -13.12 -15.15 -18.63
N MET A 60 -13.13 -15.30 -19.95
CA MET A 60 -12.83 -14.26 -20.91
C MET A 60 -13.91 -14.23 -21.97
N ARG A 61 -14.21 -13.02 -22.44
CA ARG A 61 -15.08 -12.79 -23.58
C ARG A 61 -14.31 -12.03 -24.64
N ILE A 62 -14.39 -12.51 -25.88
CA ILE A 62 -13.95 -11.79 -27.08
C ILE A 62 -15.20 -11.34 -27.83
N THR A 63 -15.21 -10.08 -28.29
CA THR A 63 -16.20 -9.60 -29.25
C THR A 63 -15.52 -9.13 -30.54
N LEU A 64 -16.12 -9.47 -31.67
CA LEU A 64 -15.66 -9.21 -33.03
C LEU A 64 -16.83 -8.70 -33.87
N ASP A 65 -16.54 -7.87 -34.87
CA ASP A 65 -17.58 -7.26 -35.71
C ASP A 65 -18.05 -8.21 -36.82
N ALA A 66 -17.25 -9.21 -37.18
CA ALA A 66 -17.59 -10.28 -38.12
C ALA A 66 -16.62 -11.46 -37.91
N PHE A 67 -16.89 -12.61 -38.53
CA PHE A 67 -15.97 -13.76 -38.52
C PHE A 67 -14.71 -13.48 -39.36
N PRO A 68 -13.50 -13.48 -38.76
CA PRO A 68 -12.24 -13.49 -39.51
C PRO A 68 -11.89 -14.91 -39.97
N ASP A 69 -10.88 -15.05 -40.83
CA ASP A 69 -10.37 -16.37 -41.27
C ASP A 69 -10.03 -17.29 -40.08
N ALA A 70 -9.43 -16.74 -39.03
CA ALA A 70 -9.15 -17.43 -37.76
C ALA A 70 -9.34 -16.49 -36.57
N ILE A 71 -10.06 -16.96 -35.54
CA ILE A 71 -10.29 -16.21 -34.31
C ILE A 71 -9.14 -16.47 -33.34
N LYS A 72 -8.36 -15.42 -33.05
CA LYS A 72 -7.20 -15.49 -32.15
C LYS A 72 -7.58 -15.33 -30.67
N LEU A 73 -7.48 -16.41 -29.90
CA LEU A 73 -7.75 -16.42 -28.46
C LEU A 73 -6.57 -15.91 -27.62
N SER A 74 -6.80 -15.68 -26.33
CA SER A 74 -5.72 -15.39 -25.38
C SER A 74 -4.91 -16.65 -25.06
N ALA A 75 -3.58 -16.51 -24.96
CA ALA A 75 -2.72 -17.59 -24.49
C ALA A 75 -2.58 -17.58 -22.97
N PRO A 76 -2.48 -18.75 -22.32
CA PRO A 76 -3.04 -20.05 -22.74
C PRO A 76 -4.59 -20.05 -22.70
N THR A 77 -5.21 -20.87 -23.57
CA THR A 77 -6.65 -21.15 -23.55
C THR A 77 -6.90 -22.53 -22.96
N PHE A 78 -7.81 -22.63 -21.99
CA PHE A 78 -8.17 -23.88 -21.33
C PHE A 78 -9.34 -24.58 -22.06
N SER A 79 -10.46 -23.88 -22.21
CA SER A 79 -11.68 -24.38 -22.88
C SER A 79 -12.44 -23.24 -23.55
N VAL A 80 -13.13 -23.56 -24.65
CA VAL A 80 -14.10 -22.66 -25.29
C VAL A 80 -15.48 -23.12 -24.86
N GLU A 81 -16.29 -22.20 -24.33
CA GLU A 81 -17.61 -22.51 -23.76
C GLU A 81 -18.70 -22.35 -24.80
N ALA A 82 -18.71 -21.21 -25.50
CA ALA A 82 -19.67 -20.95 -26.55
C ALA A 82 -19.11 -19.95 -27.57
N VAL A 83 -19.46 -20.17 -28.84
CA VAL A 83 -19.30 -19.20 -29.92
C VAL A 83 -20.70 -18.79 -30.36
N ARG A 84 -21.02 -17.51 -30.19
CA ARG A 84 -22.31 -16.92 -30.55
C ARG A 84 -22.12 -15.85 -31.62
N PHE A 85 -23.10 -15.70 -32.48
CA PHE A 85 -23.07 -14.72 -33.55
C PHE A 85 -24.48 -14.21 -33.88
N LEU A 86 -24.56 -13.01 -34.44
CA LEU A 86 -25.78 -12.47 -35.03
C LEU A 86 -25.86 -12.90 -36.49
N ASP A 87 -26.93 -13.61 -36.84
CA ASP A 87 -27.27 -13.92 -38.23
C ASP A 87 -27.56 -12.65 -39.04
N PRO A 88 -27.63 -12.73 -40.39
CA PRO A 88 -28.07 -11.62 -41.23
C PRO A 88 -29.46 -11.06 -40.89
N ASP A 89 -30.30 -11.86 -40.21
CA ASP A 89 -31.63 -11.47 -39.73
C ASP A 89 -31.60 -10.76 -38.35
N GLY A 90 -30.41 -10.54 -37.76
CA GLY A 90 -30.22 -9.90 -36.46
C GLY A 90 -30.54 -10.79 -35.24
N VAL A 91 -30.66 -12.10 -35.45
CA VAL A 91 -30.97 -13.07 -34.38
C VAL A 91 -29.67 -13.70 -33.85
N GLU A 92 -29.52 -13.76 -32.53
CA GLU A 92 -28.38 -14.43 -31.90
C GLU A 92 -28.50 -15.95 -32.02
N ARG A 93 -27.53 -16.56 -32.71
CA ARG A 93 -27.35 -18.01 -32.80
C ARG A 93 -26.09 -18.46 -32.11
N THR A 94 -26.12 -19.69 -31.61
CA THR A 94 -24.93 -20.38 -31.10
C THR A 94 -24.42 -21.34 -32.16
N LEU A 95 -23.14 -21.25 -32.48
CA LEU A 95 -22.46 -22.19 -33.38
C LEU A 95 -22.32 -23.56 -32.71
N ASP A 96 -22.61 -24.62 -33.46
CA ASP A 96 -22.40 -25.99 -32.99
C ASP A 96 -20.89 -26.25 -32.83
N PRO A 97 -20.44 -26.87 -31.71
CA PRO A 97 -19.06 -27.32 -31.54
C PRO A 97 -18.50 -28.19 -32.68
N ALA A 98 -19.35 -28.84 -33.48
CA ALA A 98 -18.94 -29.61 -34.65
C ALA A 98 -18.59 -28.74 -35.88
N ASP A 99 -19.05 -27.49 -35.93
CA ASP A 99 -18.82 -26.58 -37.05
C ASP A 99 -17.51 -25.77 -36.93
N TYR A 100 -16.87 -25.80 -35.75
CA TYR A 100 -15.58 -25.15 -35.52
C TYR A 100 -14.55 -26.10 -34.91
N TYR A 101 -13.28 -25.83 -35.18
CA TYR A 101 -12.15 -26.53 -34.60
C TYR A 101 -11.32 -25.56 -33.75
N VAL A 102 -10.95 -25.99 -32.54
CA VAL A 102 -10.11 -25.21 -31.62
C VAL A 102 -8.69 -25.77 -31.66
N ASP A 103 -7.78 -25.05 -32.31
CA ASP A 103 -6.36 -25.34 -32.27
C ASP A 103 -5.78 -24.84 -30.94
N LYS A 104 -5.50 -25.78 -30.03
CA LYS A 104 -4.80 -25.54 -28.76
C LYS A 104 -3.30 -25.83 -28.85
N VAL A 105 -2.83 -26.39 -29.96
CA VAL A 105 -1.42 -26.77 -30.16
C VAL A 105 -0.61 -25.52 -30.45
N THR A 106 -1.14 -24.65 -31.32
CA THR A 106 -0.52 -23.36 -31.60
C THR A 106 -0.71 -22.40 -30.42
N VAL A 107 0.35 -21.68 -30.06
CA VAL A 107 0.32 -20.64 -29.01
C VAL A 107 0.49 -19.27 -29.67
N PRO A 108 -0.50 -18.36 -29.60
CA PRO A 108 -1.82 -18.49 -28.96
C PRO A 108 -2.80 -19.39 -29.72
N ALA A 109 -3.82 -19.87 -29.01
CA ALA A 109 -4.85 -20.75 -29.58
C ALA A 109 -5.73 -20.03 -30.62
N TYR A 110 -6.20 -20.78 -31.60
CA TYR A 110 -7.08 -20.29 -32.67
C TYR A 110 -8.38 -21.09 -32.73
N ILE A 111 -9.47 -20.41 -33.09
CA ILE A 111 -10.69 -21.07 -33.56
C ILE A 111 -10.78 -20.87 -35.07
N VAL A 112 -10.92 -21.97 -35.80
CA VAL A 112 -11.07 -22.01 -37.25
C VAL A 112 -12.33 -22.81 -37.62
N PRO A 113 -12.89 -22.65 -38.82
CA PRO A 113 -13.97 -23.53 -39.27
C PRO A 113 -13.52 -24.99 -39.25
N ALA A 114 -14.44 -25.90 -38.94
CA ALA A 114 -14.16 -27.32 -39.07
C ALA A 114 -13.83 -27.68 -40.53
N ARG A 115 -13.11 -28.79 -40.74
CA ARG A 115 -12.64 -29.19 -42.08
C ARG A 115 -13.83 -29.34 -43.05
N GLY A 116 -13.80 -28.60 -44.14
CA GLY A 116 -14.87 -28.59 -45.15
C GLY A 116 -16.08 -27.70 -44.81
N LYS A 117 -16.01 -26.95 -43.71
CA LYS A 117 -17.00 -25.92 -43.33
C LYS A 117 -16.44 -24.52 -43.58
N THR A 118 -17.33 -23.55 -43.62
CA THR A 118 -17.02 -22.12 -43.69
C THR A 118 -17.80 -21.38 -42.61
N TRP A 119 -17.35 -20.18 -42.24
CA TRP A 119 -18.09 -19.38 -41.27
C TRP A 119 -19.47 -18.98 -41.81
N PRO A 120 -20.52 -18.97 -40.96
CA PRO A 120 -21.81 -18.45 -41.36
C PRO A 120 -21.72 -16.93 -41.62
N ALA A 121 -22.60 -16.43 -42.47
CA ALA A 121 -22.74 -14.99 -42.67
C ALA A 121 -23.16 -14.31 -41.36
N THR A 122 -22.61 -13.13 -41.10
CA THR A 122 -22.91 -12.33 -39.90
C THR A 122 -23.61 -11.05 -40.30
N GLU A 123 -24.44 -10.52 -39.41
CA GLU A 123 -24.98 -9.17 -39.54
C GLU A 123 -23.84 -8.14 -39.64
N GLY A 124 -24.03 -7.07 -40.43
CA GLY A 124 -23.13 -5.93 -40.47
C GLY A 124 -23.22 -5.03 -39.23
N HIS A 125 -23.13 -5.62 -38.03
CA HIS A 125 -23.26 -4.94 -36.74
C HIS A 125 -21.97 -4.99 -35.92
N VAL A 126 -21.72 -3.95 -35.11
CA VAL A 126 -20.56 -3.92 -34.21
C VAL A 126 -20.70 -5.01 -33.14
N ASN A 127 -19.63 -5.75 -32.84
CA ASN A 127 -19.66 -6.89 -31.91
C ASN A 127 -20.62 -8.03 -32.30
N ALA A 128 -20.88 -8.26 -33.59
CA ALA A 128 -21.78 -9.32 -34.05
C ALA A 128 -21.37 -10.74 -33.62
N VAL A 129 -20.08 -11.01 -33.36
CA VAL A 129 -19.58 -12.31 -32.92
C VAL A 129 -19.05 -12.21 -31.50
N THR A 130 -19.54 -13.08 -30.62
CA THR A 130 -19.13 -13.18 -29.22
C THR A 130 -18.61 -14.58 -28.90
N VAL A 131 -17.39 -14.66 -28.37
CA VAL A 131 -16.77 -15.92 -27.94
C VAL A 131 -16.54 -15.89 -26.44
N GLU A 132 -17.13 -16.86 -25.73
CA GLU A 132 -16.92 -17.08 -24.30
C GLU A 132 -15.99 -18.28 -24.12
N TYR A 133 -14.92 -18.07 -23.37
CA TYR A 133 -13.89 -19.07 -23.16
C TYR A 133 -13.17 -18.87 -21.83
N THR A 134 -12.62 -19.95 -21.29
CA THR A 134 -11.75 -19.91 -20.12
C THR A 134 -10.30 -19.85 -20.57
N ALA A 135 -9.56 -18.83 -20.12
CA ALA A 135 -8.12 -18.67 -20.33
C ALA A 135 -7.35 -18.97 -19.05
N GLY A 136 -6.21 -19.66 -19.15
CA GLY A 136 -5.39 -20.08 -18.02
C GLY A 136 -4.64 -21.39 -18.31
N TYR A 137 -3.61 -21.68 -17.52
CA TYR A 137 -2.92 -22.98 -17.56
C TYR A 137 -3.74 -24.08 -16.85
N GLY A 138 -4.53 -23.68 -15.85
CA GLY A 138 -5.44 -24.55 -15.14
C GLY A 138 -6.06 -23.88 -13.90
N PRO A 139 -6.86 -24.63 -13.12
CA PRO A 139 -7.67 -24.07 -12.04
C PRO A 139 -6.90 -23.77 -10.75
N GLY A 140 -5.67 -24.28 -10.60
CA GLY A 140 -4.91 -24.19 -9.35
C GLY A 140 -3.43 -23.90 -9.56
N ALA A 141 -2.73 -23.62 -8.46
CA ALA A 141 -1.31 -23.27 -8.47
C ALA A 141 -0.44 -24.33 -9.15
N ASP A 142 -0.73 -25.62 -8.98
CA ASP A 142 0.06 -26.73 -9.53
C ASP A 142 0.13 -26.77 -11.06
N THR A 143 -0.84 -26.13 -11.72
CA THR A 143 -0.87 -26.02 -13.19
C THR A 143 -0.11 -24.81 -13.72
N VAL A 144 0.22 -23.85 -12.85
CA VAL A 144 0.97 -22.64 -13.22
C VAL A 144 2.44 -23.01 -13.45
N PRO A 145 3.06 -22.60 -14.58
CA PRO A 145 4.47 -22.89 -14.83
C PRO A 145 5.37 -22.44 -13.70
N GLN A 146 6.33 -23.29 -13.32
CA GLN A 146 7.23 -23.06 -12.19
C GLN A 146 8.00 -21.72 -12.32
N GLU A 147 8.35 -21.32 -13.54
CA GLU A 147 9.01 -20.04 -13.83
C GLU A 147 8.20 -18.84 -13.32
N VAL A 148 6.87 -18.89 -13.51
CA VAL A 148 5.95 -17.84 -13.08
C VAL A 148 5.81 -17.86 -11.56
N GLN A 149 5.69 -19.05 -10.96
CA GLN A 149 5.65 -19.18 -9.51
C GLN A 149 6.91 -18.60 -8.85
N MET A 150 8.09 -18.89 -9.40
CA MET A 150 9.37 -18.36 -8.92
C MET A 150 9.44 -16.83 -9.04
N TYR A 151 8.94 -16.26 -10.15
CA TYR A 151 8.85 -14.80 -10.30
C TYR A 151 7.96 -14.17 -9.22
N ILE A 152 6.78 -14.74 -8.99
CA ILE A 152 5.82 -14.24 -7.99
C ILE A 152 6.44 -14.29 -6.60
N LEU A 153 7.08 -15.40 -6.23
CA LEU A 153 7.75 -15.56 -4.94
C LEU A 153 8.90 -14.56 -4.74
N ALA A 154 9.75 -14.35 -5.75
CA ALA A 154 10.84 -13.39 -5.68
C ALA A 154 10.32 -11.94 -5.47
N LYS A 155 9.28 -11.56 -6.21
CA LYS A 155 8.62 -10.25 -6.06
C LYS A 155 7.94 -10.11 -4.69
N LEU A 156 7.31 -11.17 -4.20
CA LEU A 156 6.65 -11.20 -2.89
C LEU A 156 7.66 -10.95 -1.77
N GLN A 157 8.84 -11.57 -1.82
CA GLN A 157 9.92 -11.33 -0.85
C GLN A 157 10.36 -9.86 -0.83
N VAL A 158 10.54 -9.24 -2.01
CA VAL A 158 10.89 -7.81 -2.11
C VAL A 158 9.79 -6.92 -1.52
N GLN A 159 8.53 -7.22 -1.81
CA GLN A 159 7.39 -6.48 -1.28
C GLN A 159 7.30 -6.60 0.25
N PHE A 160 7.50 -7.80 0.79
CA PHE A 160 7.51 -8.06 2.23
C PHE A 160 8.67 -7.35 2.93
N GLU A 161 9.89 -7.43 2.38
CA GLU A 161 11.05 -6.75 2.95
C GLU A 161 10.87 -5.23 2.96
N SER A 162 10.29 -4.66 1.90
CA SER A 162 10.01 -3.22 1.87
C SER A 162 9.02 -2.80 2.96
N SER A 163 8.02 -3.64 3.23
CA SER A 163 6.99 -3.41 4.25
C SER A 163 7.54 -3.58 5.67
N THR A 164 8.40 -4.57 5.89
CA THR A 164 9.05 -4.81 7.19
C THR A 164 10.17 -3.82 7.46
N ARG A 165 10.88 -3.27 6.45
CA ARG A 165 11.86 -2.19 6.66
C ARG A 165 11.21 -0.90 7.15
N ILE A 166 9.97 -0.63 6.73
CA ILE A 166 9.17 0.48 7.25
C ILE A 166 8.79 0.22 8.72
N HIS A 167 8.36 -1.01 9.05
CA HIS A 167 8.00 -1.40 10.41
C HIS A 167 9.20 -1.60 11.35
N GLY A 168 10.34 -2.10 10.89
CA GLY A 168 11.56 -2.34 11.66
C GLY A 168 12.19 -1.04 12.16
N ARG A 169 12.02 0.07 11.43
CA ARG A 169 12.39 1.41 11.91
C ARG A 169 11.47 1.92 13.03
N ILE A 170 10.28 1.35 13.16
CA ILE A 170 9.29 1.63 14.22
C ILE A 170 9.48 0.67 15.41
N TRP A 171 9.75 -0.62 15.15
CA TRP A 171 9.99 -1.64 16.17
C TRP A 171 11.36 -1.55 16.85
N ALA A 172 12.44 -1.20 16.11
CA ALA A 172 13.75 -0.93 16.71
C ALA A 172 13.74 0.30 17.63
N ARG A 173 12.82 1.26 17.42
CA ARG A 173 12.61 2.39 18.33
C ARG A 173 11.77 2.03 19.56
N ARG A 174 10.95 0.98 19.50
CA ARG A 174 10.07 0.57 20.61
C ARG A 174 10.77 -0.40 21.59
N ARG A 175 11.63 -1.31 21.09
CA ARG A 175 12.35 -2.28 21.94
C ARG A 175 13.48 -1.66 22.78
N TYR A 176 14.01 -0.51 22.37
CA TYR A 176 15.03 0.22 23.14
C TYR A 176 14.48 1.07 24.29
N ARG A 177 13.14 1.22 24.39
CA ARG A 177 12.50 2.05 25.42
C ARG A 177 11.92 1.24 26.59
N SER A 178 11.75 -0.07 26.43
CA SER A 178 11.26 -0.96 27.51
C SER A 178 12.37 -1.72 28.25
N ALA A 179 13.62 -1.65 27.78
CA ALA A 179 14.77 -2.15 28.52
C ALA A 179 15.39 -0.99 29.31
N GLY A 180 14.86 -0.74 30.51
CA GLY A 180 15.61 -0.02 31.53
C GLY A 180 16.81 -0.88 31.93
N SER A 181 17.99 -0.51 31.49
CA SER A 181 19.24 -0.95 32.10
C SER A 181 20.26 0.16 31.91
N THR A 182 20.71 0.69 33.04
CA THR A 182 21.89 1.53 33.16
C THR A 182 23.13 0.77 32.68
N ASP A 183 24.13 1.54 32.25
CA ASP A 183 25.52 1.14 31.94
C ASP A 183 25.80 0.44 30.61
N VAL A 184 26.11 1.21 29.55
CA VAL A 184 27.22 0.93 28.62
C VAL A 184 27.76 2.24 28.02
N HIS A 185 29.08 2.45 28.09
CA HIS A 185 29.82 3.60 27.55
C HIS A 185 29.79 3.71 26.00
N PRO A 186 29.99 4.90 25.40
CA PRO A 186 29.75 5.15 23.96
C PRO A 186 30.83 4.62 23.00
N GLY A 187 31.59 3.58 23.36
CA GLY A 187 32.76 3.10 22.60
C GLY A 187 32.55 1.83 21.76
N GLU A 188 31.45 1.09 21.92
CA GLU A 188 31.37 -0.31 21.44
C GLU A 188 30.33 -0.60 20.33
N VAL A 189 29.77 0.43 19.69
CA VAL A 189 28.67 0.22 18.72
C VAL A 189 29.17 -0.09 17.29
N THR A 190 30.48 -0.01 17.03
CA THR A 190 31.04 -0.31 15.68
C THR A 190 31.43 -1.78 15.50
N GLY A 191 31.47 -2.58 16.56
CA GLY A 191 31.95 -3.98 16.52
C GLY A 191 30.89 -5.06 16.26
N ALA A 192 29.63 -4.81 16.63
CA ALA A 192 28.60 -5.85 16.63
C ALA A 192 27.95 -6.11 15.26
N ILE A 193 28.02 -5.15 14.32
CA ILE A 193 27.48 -5.30 12.95
C ILE A 193 28.41 -6.14 12.05
N ARG A 194 29.68 -6.38 12.46
CA ARG A 194 30.67 -7.14 11.67
C ARG A 194 30.81 -8.63 12.02
N LYS A 195 30.14 -9.14 13.06
CA LYS A 195 30.36 -10.51 13.57
C LYS A 195 29.32 -11.57 13.17
N LEU A 196 28.21 -11.19 12.53
CA LEU A 196 27.19 -12.15 12.08
C LEU A 196 27.40 -12.68 10.65
N ASP A 197 28.39 -12.17 9.91
CA ASP A 197 28.60 -12.49 8.49
C ASP A 197 29.84 -13.38 8.24
N ARG A 198 30.32 -14.09 9.27
CA ARG A 198 31.50 -14.96 9.14
C ARG A 198 31.38 -16.17 10.07
N ARG A 199 30.62 -17.19 9.66
CA ARG A 199 30.80 -18.59 10.10
C ARG A 199 29.95 -19.56 9.26
N ARG A 200 30.64 -20.16 8.27
CA ARG A 200 30.40 -21.43 7.54
C ARG A 200 30.28 -21.28 6.02
N LEU A 201 31.45 -21.14 5.40
CA LEU A 201 31.76 -21.79 4.13
C LEU A 201 33.14 -22.43 4.33
N VAL A 202 33.15 -23.74 4.57
CA VAL A 202 34.36 -24.57 4.51
C VAL A 202 34.33 -25.25 3.14
N GLY A 203 35.39 -25.03 2.36
CA GLY A 203 35.72 -25.80 1.16
C GLY A 203 35.14 -25.26 -0.14
N GLY A 204 35.96 -24.53 -0.91
CA GLY A 204 35.68 -24.16 -2.30
C GLY A 204 36.34 -22.84 -2.68
N GLN A 205 37.35 -22.90 -3.55
CA GLN A 205 38.14 -21.76 -4.01
C GLN A 205 37.26 -20.61 -4.53
N ALA A 206 37.34 -19.45 -3.88
CA ALA A 206 36.66 -18.23 -4.29
C ALA A 206 37.49 -17.52 -5.38
N VAL A 207 37.03 -17.61 -6.63
CA VAL A 207 37.44 -16.69 -7.70
C VAL A 207 36.77 -15.34 -7.44
N GLN A 208 37.56 -14.33 -7.09
CA GLN A 208 37.08 -12.96 -6.91
C GLN A 208 36.75 -12.32 -8.27
N CYS A 209 35.47 -12.29 -8.64
CA CYS A 209 34.99 -11.37 -9.68
C CYS A 209 34.80 -9.97 -9.09
N ARG A 210 35.71 -9.06 -9.45
CA ARG A 210 35.66 -7.62 -9.12
C ARG A 210 34.67 -6.92 -10.04
N VAL A 211 33.47 -6.62 -9.56
CA VAL A 211 32.51 -5.77 -10.31
C VAL A 211 32.86 -4.28 -10.06
N PRO A 212 33.07 -3.46 -11.11
CA PRO A 212 33.36 -2.03 -10.94
C PRO A 212 32.11 -1.27 -10.47
N GLY A 213 32.33 -0.21 -9.69
CA GLY A 213 31.29 0.56 -9.02
C GLY A 213 30.24 1.17 -9.97
N SER A 214 28.98 0.78 -9.76
CA SER A 214 27.81 1.48 -10.29
C SER A 214 27.26 2.41 -9.21
N ALA A 215 27.70 3.67 -9.26
CA ALA A 215 27.12 4.75 -8.47
C ALA A 215 25.72 5.11 -9.00
N ALA A 216 24.71 4.35 -8.57
CA ALA A 216 23.31 4.66 -8.86
C ALA A 216 22.88 5.91 -8.07
N ARG A 217 22.66 7.02 -8.78
CA ARG A 217 22.08 8.26 -8.24
C ARG A 217 20.67 7.95 -7.72
N ARG A 218 20.44 8.21 -6.43
CA ARG A 218 19.12 8.08 -5.78
C ARG A 218 18.19 9.21 -6.28
N PRO A 219 16.90 8.93 -6.56
CA PRO A 219 15.94 9.96 -6.88
C PRO A 219 15.71 10.87 -5.66
N VAL A 220 15.62 12.18 -5.92
CA VAL A 220 15.40 13.24 -4.92
C VAL A 220 13.93 13.21 -4.48
N GLY A 221 13.57 12.20 -3.68
CA GLY A 221 12.33 12.22 -2.90
C GLY A 221 12.55 13.08 -1.66
N ALA A 222 11.66 14.05 -1.43
CA ALA A 222 11.74 14.98 -0.30
C ALA A 222 12.04 14.24 1.01
N ARG A 223 13.19 14.56 1.62
CA ARG A 223 13.56 14.03 2.93
C ARG A 223 12.45 14.40 3.92
N PRO A 224 11.93 13.47 4.74
CA PRO A 224 10.97 13.84 5.78
C PRO A 224 11.61 14.91 6.66
N MET A 225 10.97 16.08 6.75
CA MET A 225 11.48 17.21 7.52
C MET A 225 11.74 16.78 8.96
N THR A 226 12.95 17.07 9.46
CA THR A 226 13.32 16.85 10.86
C THR A 226 12.40 17.65 11.78
N ILE A 227 12.22 17.20 13.03
CA ILE A 227 11.40 17.92 14.04
C ILE A 227 11.86 19.38 14.17
N ALA A 228 13.16 19.65 14.08
CA ALA A 228 13.71 21.00 14.09
C ALA A 228 13.21 21.87 12.92
N ALA A 229 13.00 21.29 11.73
CA ALA A 229 12.47 22.02 10.57
C ALA A 229 10.95 22.24 10.65
N ARG A 230 10.23 21.46 11.47
CA ARG A 230 8.77 21.56 11.66
C ARG A 230 8.35 22.65 12.67
N LEU A 231 9.25 23.03 13.58
CA LEU A 231 9.00 24.01 14.64
C LEU A 231 9.40 25.43 14.18
N ASN A 232 8.59 26.04 13.32
CA ASN A 232 8.94 27.27 12.61
C ASN A 232 8.17 28.53 13.08
N LYS A 233 7.26 28.42 14.06
CA LYS A 233 6.48 29.54 14.60
C LYS A 233 6.78 29.79 16.08
N ARG A 234 6.63 31.03 16.55
CA ARG A 234 6.84 31.44 17.96
C ARG A 234 5.48 31.64 18.64
N VAL A 235 5.13 30.80 19.61
CA VAL A 235 3.85 30.85 20.32
C VAL A 235 4.04 31.08 21.81
N ALA A 236 3.11 31.77 22.46
CA ALA A 236 3.06 31.91 23.92
C ALA A 236 2.10 30.85 24.50
N LEU A 237 2.48 30.24 25.62
CA LEU A 237 1.61 29.34 26.38
C LEU A 237 1.11 30.08 27.60
N GLN A 238 -0.21 30.10 27.80
CA GLN A 238 -0.86 30.78 28.91
C GLN A 238 -1.63 29.79 29.76
N GLN A 239 -1.51 29.95 31.07
CA GLN A 239 -2.29 29.23 32.07
C GLN A 239 -3.17 30.21 32.82
N LEU A 240 -4.32 29.73 33.26
CA LEU A 240 -5.23 30.50 34.08
C LEU A 240 -4.70 30.54 35.52
N VAL A 241 -4.50 31.72 36.07
CA VAL A 241 -4.04 31.92 37.45
C VAL A 241 -5.05 32.80 38.18
N ALA A 242 -5.34 32.45 39.44
CA ALA A 242 -6.15 33.29 40.31
C ALA A 242 -5.40 34.61 40.60
N GLY A 243 -5.93 35.71 40.11
CA GLY A 243 -5.56 37.08 40.44
C GLY A 243 -6.57 37.75 41.36
N LYS A 244 -6.24 38.93 41.86
CA LYS A 244 -7.16 39.80 42.61
C LYS A 244 -7.27 41.14 41.89
N ASP A 245 -8.48 41.63 41.70
CA ASP A 245 -8.70 42.99 41.19
C ASP A 245 -8.45 44.05 42.28
N ALA A 246 -8.50 45.33 41.91
CA ALA A 246 -8.29 46.46 42.82
C ALA A 246 -9.34 46.55 43.96
N SER A 247 -10.44 45.81 43.88
CA SER A 247 -11.50 45.69 44.88
C SER A 247 -11.43 44.41 45.73
N GLY A 248 -10.43 43.56 45.50
CA GLY A 248 -10.22 42.33 46.27
C GLY A 248 -11.10 41.14 45.84
N ALA A 249 -11.82 41.22 44.73
CA ALA A 249 -12.55 40.09 44.17
C ALA A 249 -11.59 39.14 43.43
N PRO A 250 -11.80 37.81 43.51
CA PRO A 250 -11.00 36.84 42.77
C PRO A 250 -11.31 36.97 41.27
N THR A 251 -10.30 37.30 40.47
CA THR A 251 -10.39 37.37 39.01
C THR A 251 -9.42 36.38 38.40
N GLU A 252 -9.83 35.65 37.37
CA GLU A 252 -8.94 34.74 36.66
C GLU A 252 -8.15 35.48 35.58
N VAL A 253 -6.81 35.51 35.70
CA VAL A 253 -5.93 36.20 34.75
C VAL A 253 -5.08 35.17 34.02
N TRP A 254 -4.99 35.30 32.70
CA TRP A 254 -4.13 34.47 31.87
C TRP A 254 -2.68 34.91 31.99
N ALA A 255 -1.87 34.12 32.70
CA ALA A 255 -0.45 34.36 32.86
C ALA A 255 0.37 33.50 31.88
N ASN A 256 1.45 34.05 31.34
CA ASN A 256 2.38 33.28 30.51
C ASN A 256 3.08 32.23 31.37
N VAL A 257 3.01 30.96 30.95
CA VAL A 257 3.70 29.82 31.59
C VAL A 257 5.22 30.00 31.52
N ILE A 258 5.69 30.76 30.54
CA ILE A 258 7.11 30.99 30.30
C ILE A 258 7.40 32.46 30.57
N THR A 259 8.22 32.70 31.59
CA THR A 259 8.67 34.03 32.01
C THR A 259 10.11 34.32 31.59
N THR A 260 10.80 33.35 30.99
CA THR A 260 12.20 33.51 30.55
C THR A 260 12.26 34.15 29.16
N SER A 261 13.14 35.15 28.98
CA SER A 261 13.37 35.87 27.71
C SER A 261 12.07 36.41 27.10
N ASP A 262 11.70 36.00 25.89
CA ASP A 262 10.53 36.56 25.17
C ASP A 262 9.17 35.97 25.58
N GLY A 263 9.13 35.06 26.57
CA GLY A 263 7.90 34.36 26.98
C GLY A 263 7.27 33.44 25.92
N LYS A 264 7.99 33.15 24.83
CA LYS A 264 7.52 32.38 23.67
C LYS A 264 8.35 31.12 23.42
N ILE A 265 7.75 30.10 22.80
CA ILE A 265 8.38 28.84 22.37
C ILE A 265 8.20 28.57 20.88
N TRP A 266 9.11 27.76 20.34
CA TRP A 266 8.99 27.26 18.98
C TRP A 266 7.92 26.17 18.89
N ALA A 267 6.99 26.33 17.95
CA ALA A 267 5.89 25.42 17.67
C ALA A 267 5.69 25.25 16.15
N GLY A 268 5.11 24.12 15.75
CA GLY A 268 4.62 23.88 14.40
C GLY A 268 3.09 23.83 14.42
N ILE A 269 2.44 24.76 13.73
CA ILE A 269 0.97 24.85 13.67
C ILE A 269 0.51 24.21 12.35
N ARG A 270 -0.46 23.30 12.40
CA ARG A 270 -1.12 22.72 11.22
C ARG A 270 -2.62 22.66 11.43
N ASP A 271 -3.37 23.24 10.50
CA ASP A 271 -4.81 23.08 10.46
C ASP A 271 -5.16 21.75 9.79
N LEU A 272 -6.07 20.98 10.40
CA LEU A 272 -6.58 19.75 9.77
C LEU A 272 -7.43 20.12 8.56
N THR A 273 -7.08 19.61 7.39
CA THR A 273 -7.86 19.82 6.16
C THR A 273 -9.04 18.84 6.12
N GLY A 274 -10.15 19.24 5.47
CA GLY A 274 -11.44 18.53 5.50
C GLY A 274 -11.43 17.02 5.13
N ARG A 275 -10.41 16.52 4.43
CA ARG A 275 -10.25 15.08 4.16
C ARG A 275 -9.80 14.27 5.38
N GLN A 276 -9.01 14.87 6.27
CA GLN A 276 -8.59 14.23 7.53
C GLN A 276 -9.71 14.26 8.58
N TYR A 277 -10.59 15.25 8.50
CA TYR A 277 -11.76 15.41 9.35
C TYR A 277 -12.80 14.27 9.14
N VAL A 278 -13.05 13.86 7.89
CA VAL A 278 -14.00 12.77 7.56
C VAL A 278 -13.53 11.41 8.09
N VAL A 279 -12.22 11.16 8.14
CA VAL A 279 -11.66 9.91 8.68
C VAL A 279 -11.71 9.84 10.21
N ALA A 280 -11.81 10.99 10.88
CA ALA A 280 -11.87 11.08 12.34
C ALA A 280 -13.29 10.92 12.93
N GLY A 281 -14.32 10.70 12.10
CA GLY A 281 -15.68 10.37 12.55
C GLY A 281 -16.44 11.47 13.31
N GLY A 282 -16.00 12.73 13.25
CA GLY A 282 -16.63 13.83 13.97
C GLY A 282 -17.74 14.54 13.19
N THR A 283 -18.93 14.64 13.79
CA THR A 283 -20.08 15.46 13.32
C THR A 283 -20.17 16.76 14.14
N GLN A 284 -19.10 17.58 14.15
CA GLN A 284 -19.09 18.90 14.79
C GLN A 284 -18.11 19.84 14.06
N ASN A 285 -18.64 20.87 13.41
CA ASN A 285 -17.95 21.82 12.53
C ASN A 285 -16.98 22.75 13.31
N ALA A 286 -15.93 22.19 13.90
CA ALA A 286 -14.87 22.90 14.59
C ALA A 286 -13.54 22.59 13.91
N VAL A 287 -12.87 23.62 13.39
CA VAL A 287 -11.50 23.51 12.84
C VAL A 287 -10.58 23.08 13.98
N GLN A 288 -10.11 21.83 13.93
CA GLN A 288 -9.11 21.31 14.85
C GLN A 288 -7.73 21.64 14.27
N THR A 289 -6.96 22.43 15.02
CA THR A 289 -5.57 22.79 14.70
C THR A 289 -4.64 21.90 15.54
N GLU A 290 -3.74 21.16 14.90
CA GLU A 290 -2.67 20.42 15.56
C GLU A 290 -1.46 21.35 15.76
N ILE A 291 -1.08 21.59 17.01
CA ILE A 291 0.11 22.37 17.38
C ILE A 291 1.15 21.43 17.99
N GLU A 292 2.32 21.32 17.35
CA GLU A 292 3.44 20.50 17.81
C GLU A 292 4.46 21.38 18.54
N ILE A 293 4.81 21.03 19.78
CA ILE A 293 5.86 21.71 20.57
C ILE A 293 6.91 20.71 21.05
N ARG A 294 8.09 21.17 21.47
CA ARG A 294 9.05 20.29 22.16
C ARG A 294 8.46 19.82 23.50
N HIS A 295 8.83 18.62 23.92
CA HIS A 295 8.35 18.05 25.17
C HIS A 295 8.64 18.97 26.37
N ARG A 296 7.61 19.23 27.17
CA ARG A 296 7.69 20.03 28.40
C ARG A 296 6.68 19.50 29.43
N ALA A 297 7.13 19.34 30.67
CA ALA A 297 6.24 18.92 31.75
C ALA A 297 5.27 20.06 32.14
N GLY A 298 4.09 19.70 32.64
CA GLY A 298 3.12 20.64 33.21
C GLY A 298 2.15 21.29 32.21
N ILE A 299 2.08 20.80 30.97
CA ILE A 299 1.08 21.28 29.99
C ILE A 299 -0.23 20.53 30.20
N VAL A 300 -1.30 21.28 30.52
CA VAL A 300 -2.63 20.73 30.78
C VAL A 300 -3.66 21.29 29.77
N PRO A 301 -4.77 20.58 29.49
CA PRO A 301 -5.83 21.08 28.60
C PRO A 301 -6.48 22.39 29.04
N ALA A 302 -6.42 22.75 30.33
CA ALA A 302 -6.93 24.04 30.80
C ALA A 302 -6.09 25.28 30.35
N MET A 303 -4.99 25.06 29.62
CA MET A 303 -4.12 26.11 29.10
C MET A 303 -4.51 26.51 27.66
N ARG A 304 -4.05 27.68 27.22
CA ARG A 304 -4.24 28.17 25.85
C ARG A 304 -2.92 28.55 25.17
N VAL A 305 -2.91 28.47 23.84
CA VAL A 305 -1.78 28.85 22.98
C VAL A 305 -2.11 30.15 22.25
N VAL A 306 -1.21 31.13 22.29
CA VAL A 306 -1.39 32.41 21.60
C VAL A 306 -0.31 32.57 20.53
N HIS A 307 -0.73 32.86 19.31
CA HIS A 307 0.14 33.12 18.16
C HIS A 307 -0.29 34.41 17.45
N GLY A 308 0.39 35.52 17.75
CA GLY A 308 0.01 36.83 17.21
C GLY A 308 -1.38 37.23 17.71
N ALA A 309 -2.34 37.39 16.79
CA ALA A 309 -3.74 37.71 17.09
C ALA A 309 -4.62 36.45 17.29
N ASP A 310 -4.12 35.27 16.94
CA ASP A 310 -4.89 34.03 17.02
C ASP A 310 -4.72 33.38 18.40
N VAL A 311 -5.86 33.02 19.01
CA VAL A 311 -5.93 32.27 20.28
C VAL A 311 -6.47 30.87 20.00
N TYR A 312 -5.79 29.89 20.59
CA TYR A 312 -6.08 28.46 20.44
C TYR A 312 -6.26 27.82 21.82
N ASP A 313 -7.46 27.32 22.09
CA ASP A 313 -7.76 26.60 23.34
C ASP A 313 -7.33 25.13 23.19
N ILE A 314 -6.64 24.58 24.19
CA ILE A 314 -6.13 23.20 24.14
C ILE A 314 -7.24 22.23 24.56
N GLU A 315 -7.73 21.39 23.65
CA GLU A 315 -8.74 20.37 23.97
C GLU A 315 -8.10 19.09 24.50
N ALA A 316 -6.96 18.69 23.90
CA ALA A 316 -6.24 17.48 24.31
C ALA A 316 -4.73 17.62 24.13
N VAL A 317 -3.98 17.00 25.05
CA VAL A 317 -2.51 16.89 24.99
C VAL A 317 -2.15 15.44 24.70
N LEU A 318 -1.60 15.19 23.52
CA LEU A 318 -1.21 13.88 23.04
C LEU A 318 0.32 13.71 23.07
N ASP A 319 0.77 12.45 23.16
CA ASP A 319 2.18 12.04 23.15
C ASP A 319 3.04 12.63 24.29
N GLN A 320 2.52 12.57 25.52
CA GLN A 320 3.21 13.06 26.73
C GLN A 320 4.51 12.32 27.09
N GLN A 321 4.87 11.25 26.40
CA GLN A 321 6.12 10.51 26.64
C GLN A 321 7.13 10.69 25.48
N GLY A 322 6.76 11.43 24.43
CA GLY A 322 7.57 11.67 23.24
C GLY A 322 8.66 12.72 23.43
N ARG A 323 9.42 12.99 22.35
CA ARG A 323 10.35 14.14 22.28
C ARG A 323 9.63 15.45 21.91
N ALA A 324 8.37 15.35 21.50
CA ALA A 324 7.48 16.45 21.14
C ALA A 324 6.09 16.17 21.73
N LEU A 325 5.36 17.22 22.07
CA LEU A 325 3.96 17.16 22.48
C LEU A 325 3.10 17.60 21.30
N LYS A 326 1.97 16.92 21.11
CA LYS A 326 0.94 17.30 20.15
C LYS A 326 -0.26 17.85 20.88
N LEU A 327 -0.57 19.11 20.63
CA LEU A 327 -1.71 19.79 21.21
C LEU A 327 -2.82 19.81 20.17
N MET A 328 -3.94 19.18 20.48
CA MET A 328 -5.16 19.33 19.69
C MET A 328 -5.87 20.56 20.20
N CYS A 329 -5.96 21.58 19.34
CA CYS A 329 -6.49 22.87 19.70
C CYS A 329 -7.70 23.22 18.85
N LYS A 330 -8.61 24.01 19.41
CA LYS A 330 -9.68 24.68 18.68
C LYS A 330 -9.35 26.16 18.55
N LYS A 331 -9.49 26.69 17.33
CA LYS A 331 -9.34 28.14 17.10
C LYS A 331 -10.60 28.86 17.59
N GLY A 332 -10.46 29.71 18.60
CA GLY A 332 -11.60 30.42 19.18
C GLY A 332 -11.23 31.21 20.44
N VAL A 333 -12.02 32.25 20.73
CA VAL A 333 -11.95 33.03 21.97
C VAL A 333 -12.94 32.43 22.95
N GLY A 334 -12.72 31.17 23.36
CA GLY A 334 -13.69 30.41 24.15
C GLY A 334 -13.88 30.91 25.59
N ARG A 335 -13.00 31.80 26.07
CA ARG A 335 -13.09 32.45 27.38
C ARG A 335 -12.53 33.88 27.29
N GLY A 336 -13.40 34.80 26.87
CA GLY A 336 -13.27 36.21 27.23
C GLY A 336 -13.50 36.41 28.72
#